data_AF-A0A2I0A7N3-F1
#
_entry.id   AF-A0A2I0A7N3-F1
#
_cell.length_a   1.000
_cell.length_b   1.000
_cell.length_c   1.000
_cell.angle_alpha   90.00
_cell.angle_beta   90.00
_cell.angle_gamma   90.00
#
_symmetry.space_group_name_H-M   'P 1'
#
loop_
_entity.id
_entity.type
_entity.pdbx_description
1 polymer ?
#
loop_
_entity_poly.entity_id
_entity_poly.type
_entity_poly.pdbx_seq_one_letter_code
_entity_poly.pdbx_strand_id
1 'polypeptide(L)' 'MLRWMCGYTRKDRMRNEYIRKKVGVAPIEDKLRESQLKWFGHLNRRPIEAPVRKKLSYWILPMYKEEDGDQRRHDKKL' A
#
# COMPACT_ATOMS: atom_id res chain seq x y z
N MET A 1 -5.14 -23.75 3.54
CA MET A 1 -4.16 -24.63 4.25
C MET A 1 -3.63 -24.05 5.55
N LEU A 2 -3.20 -22.78 5.63
CA LEU A 2 -2.59 -22.18 6.85
C LEU A 2 -3.33 -22.49 8.16
N ARG A 3 -4.66 -22.42 8.12
CA ARG A 3 -5.52 -22.71 9.28
C ARG A 3 -5.41 -24.17 9.75
N TRP A 4 -5.42 -25.11 8.82
CA TRP A 4 -5.27 -26.55 9.09
C TRP A 4 -3.86 -26.88 9.60
N MET A 5 -2.82 -26.28 9.03
CA MET A 5 -1.44 -26.46 9.50
C MET A 5 -1.24 -25.99 10.94
N CYS A 6 -1.99 -24.97 11.37
CA CYS A 6 -1.96 -24.47 12.74
C CYS A 6 -2.93 -25.21 13.69
N GLY A 7 -3.63 -26.24 13.23
CA GLY A 7 -4.61 -26.98 14.02
C GLY A 7 -5.91 -26.21 14.33
N TYR A 8 -6.15 -25.08 13.67
CA TYR A 8 -7.34 -24.28 13.92
C TYR A 8 -8.54 -24.82 13.14
N THR A 9 -9.66 -24.98 13.83
CA THR A 9 -10.94 -25.41 13.28
C THR A 9 -11.85 -24.22 13.03
N ARG A 10 -12.93 -24.40 12.27
CA ARG A 10 -13.92 -23.33 12.01
C ARG A 10 -14.55 -22.77 13.29
N LYS A 11 -14.66 -23.59 14.35
CA LYS A 11 -15.25 -23.24 15.65
C LYS A 11 -14.43 -22.22 16.44
N ASP A 12 -13.11 -22.19 16.24
CA ASP A 12 -12.22 -21.27 16.98
C ASP A 12 -12.40 -19.80 16.59
N ARG A 13 -13.15 -19.53 15.50
CA ARG A 13 -13.45 -18.18 14.97
C ARG A 13 -12.23 -17.24 14.89
N MET A 14 -11.04 -17.84 14.74
CA MET A 14 -9.77 -17.13 14.70
C MET A 14 -9.68 -16.25 13.46
N ARG A 15 -9.31 -14.98 13.65
CA ARG A 15 -9.06 -14.05 12.55
C ARG A 15 -7.89 -14.53 11.71
N ASN A 16 -8.03 -14.42 10.40
CA ASN A 16 -7.01 -14.86 9.44
C ASN A 16 -5.69 -14.10 9.60
N GLU A 17 -5.75 -12.84 10.05
CA GLU A 17 -4.58 -12.02 10.37
C GLU A 17 -3.70 -12.67 11.44
N TYR A 18 -4.32 -13.19 12.51
CA TYR A 18 -3.59 -13.88 13.57
C TYR A 18 -2.90 -15.15 13.05
N ILE A 19 -3.61 -15.94 12.26
CA ILE A 19 -3.07 -17.17 11.66
C ILE A 19 -1.88 -16.83 10.77
N ARG A 20 -1.98 -15.78 9.96
CA ARG A 20 -0.89 -15.30 9.10
C ARG A 20 0.31 -14.83 9.90
N LYS A 21 0.09 -14.03 10.95
CA LYS A 21 1.15 -13.58 11.86
C LYS A 21 1.87 -14.76 12.51
N LYS A 22 1.12 -15.78 12.95
CA LYS A 22 1.69 -16.99 13.56
C LYS A 22 2.57 -17.79 12.59
N VAL A 23 2.20 -17.85 11.31
CA VAL A 23 2.96 -18.59 10.27
C VAL A 23 4.02 -17.71 9.59
N GLY A 24 4.14 -16.43 9.98
CA GLY A 24 5.06 -15.49 9.34
C GLY A 24 4.66 -15.12 7.90
N VAL A 25 3.39 -15.29 7.54
CA VAL A 25 2.88 -14.90 6.22
C VAL A 25 2.56 -13.41 6.25
N ALA A 26 3.18 -12.66 5.34
CA ALA A 26 2.93 -11.23 5.19
C ALA A 26 1.44 -10.93 4.97
N PRO A 27 0.92 -9.83 5.56
CA PRO A 27 -0.39 -9.29 5.25
C PRO A 27 -0.64 -9.14 3.74
N ILE A 28 -1.90 -9.30 3.31
CA ILE A 28 -2.28 -9.06 1.91
C ILE A 28 -2.02 -7.59 1.54
N GLU A 29 -2.27 -6.67 2.46
CA GLU A 29 -2.08 -5.24 2.21
C GLU A 29 -0.64 -4.93 1.80
N ASP A 30 0.35 -5.54 2.45
CA ASP A 30 1.76 -5.37 2.10
C ASP A 30 2.05 -5.89 0.69
N LYS A 31 1.44 -7.02 0.30
CA LYS A 31 1.58 -7.55 -1.07
C LYS A 31 0.90 -6.68 -2.11
N LEU A 32 -0.23 -6.08 -1.78
CA LEU A 32 -0.89 -5.11 -2.65
C LEU A 32 -0.04 -3.85 -2.81
N ARG A 33 0.50 -3.33 -1.70
CA ARG A 33 1.41 -2.17 -1.68
C ARG A 33 2.67 -2.45 -2.50
N GLU A 34 3.29 -3.62 -2.32
CA GLU A 34 4.45 -4.05 -3.10
C GLU A 34 4.13 -4.13 -4.60
N SER A 35 2.97 -4.68 -4.97
CA SER A 35 2.50 -4.75 -6.36
C SER A 35 2.26 -3.36 -6.96
N GLN A 36 1.65 -2.45 -6.20
CA GLN A 36 1.43 -1.07 -6.62
C GLN A 36 2.74 -0.33 -6.83
N LEU A 37 3.72 -0.48 -5.92
CA LEU A 37 5.05 0.12 -6.06
C LEU A 37 5.80 -0.44 -7.27
N LYS A 38 5.71 -1.75 -7.53
CA LYS A 38 6.27 -2.38 -8.74
C LYS A 38 5.64 -1.81 -10.01
N TRP A 39 4.32 -1.66 -10.01
CA TRP A 39 3.59 -1.05 -11.13
C TRP A 39 3.96 0.42 -11.32
N PHE A 40 4.08 1.20 -10.26
CA PHE A 40 4.51 2.60 -10.33
C PHE A 40 5.96 2.72 -10.81
N GLY A 41 6.84 1.84 -10.34
CA GLY A 41 8.21 1.73 -10.84
C GLY A 41 8.25 1.38 -12.33
N HIS A 42 7.34 0.53 -12.81
CA HIS A 42 7.18 0.25 -14.25
C HIS A 42 6.73 1.50 -15.01
N LEU A 43 5.75 2.24 -14.49
CA LEU A 43 5.31 3.50 -15.09
C LEU A 43 6.42 4.55 -15.12
N ASN A 44 7.22 4.68 -14.07
CA ASN A 44 8.29 5.68 -14.01
C ASN A 44 9.44 5.40 -15.00
N ARG A 45 9.64 4.13 -15.36
CA ARG A 45 10.60 3.69 -16.40
C ARG A 45 10.10 3.92 -17.83
N ARG A 46 8.80 4.18 -18.04
CA ARG A 46 8.26 4.53 -19.36
C ARG A 46 8.54 6.00 -19.67
N PRO A 47 8.75 6.38 -20.95
CA PRO A 47 8.88 7.78 -21.34
C PRO A 47 7.62 8.57 -20.94
N ILE A 48 7.78 9.86 -20.65
CA ILE A 48 6.68 10.77 -20.25
C ILE A 48 5.58 10.84 -21.31
N GLU A 49 5.95 10.63 -22.56
CA GLU A 49 5.04 10.59 -23.72
C GLU A 49 4.18 9.32 -23.78
N ALA A 50 4.51 8.28 -22.99
CA ALA A 50 3.72 7.06 -22.96
C ALA A 50 2.29 7.40 -22.48
N PRO A 51 1.24 6.99 -23.21
CA PRO A 51 -0.15 7.37 -22.92
C PRO A 51 -0.58 7.07 -21.48
N VAL A 52 -0.06 5.98 -20.92
CA VAL A 52 -0.35 5.54 -19.55
C VAL A 52 0.28 6.46 -18.49
N ARG A 53 1.52 6.94 -18.72
CA ARG A 53 2.21 7.85 -17.80
C ARG A 53 1.65 9.27 -17.89
N LYS A 54 1.36 9.72 -19.12
CA LYS A 54 0.71 11.01 -19.40
C LYS A 54 -0.66 11.11 -18.70
N LYS A 55 -1.51 10.09 -18.86
CA LYS A 55 -2.83 10.07 -18.19
C LYS A 55 -2.71 10.11 -16.66
N LEU A 56 -1.71 9.41 -16.09
CA LEU A 56 -1.48 9.41 -14.64
C LEU A 56 -1.05 10.78 -14.11
N SER A 57 -0.21 11.52 -14.84
CA SER A 57 0.28 12.84 -14.41
C SER A 57 -0.80 13.91 -14.43
N TYR A 58 -1.72 13.87 -15.39
CA TYR A 58 -2.78 14.89 -15.50
C TYR A 58 -3.97 14.63 -14.57
N TRP A 59 -4.30 13.37 -14.27
CA TRP A 59 -5.55 13.04 -13.57
C TRP A 59 -5.39 12.47 -12.16
N ILE A 60 -4.27 11.80 -11.86
CA ILE A 60 -4.13 11.02 -10.62
C ILE A 60 -3.14 11.68 -9.66
N LEU A 61 -1.99 12.14 -10.14
CA LEU A 61 -0.96 12.78 -9.30
C LEU A 61 -1.42 14.07 -8.57
N PRO A 62 -2.23 14.96 -9.17
CA PRO A 62 -2.77 16.14 -8.46
C PRO A 62 -3.69 15.74 -7.29
N MET A 63 -4.42 14.62 -7.42
CA MET A 63 -5.37 14.14 -6.42
C MET A 63 -4.70 13.54 -5.16
N TYR A 64 -3.40 13.21 -5.24
CA TYR A 64 -2.62 12.60 -4.15
C TYR A 64 -1.63 13.58 -3.49
N LYS A 65 -1.48 14.81 -4.00
CA LYS A 65 -0.41 15.73 -3.57
C LYS A 65 -0.90 16.89 -2.67
N GLU A 66 -2.15 16.87 -2.24
CA GLU A 66 -2.82 18.01 -1.61
C GLU A 66 -2.83 18.00 -0.05
N GLU A 67 -2.14 17.09 0.63
CA GLU A 67 -2.19 16.98 2.11
C GLU A 67 -0.84 16.98 2.86
N ASP A 68 0.23 17.60 2.36
CA ASP A 68 1.52 17.67 3.08
C ASP A 68 2.02 19.10 3.34
N GLY A 69 1.11 20.07 3.50
CA GLY A 69 1.47 21.48 3.36
C GLY A 69 0.91 22.50 4.35
N ASP A 70 0.57 22.20 5.61
CA ASP A 70 0.46 23.28 6.62
C ASP A 70 0.51 22.80 8.10
N GLN A 71 1.70 22.56 8.65
CA GLN A 71 1.89 22.51 10.11
C GLN A 71 3.31 22.90 10.52
N ARG A 72 3.80 24.06 10.07
CA ARG A 72 5.06 24.66 10.57
C ARG A 72 5.03 26.19 10.62
N ARG A 73 3.94 26.78 11.12
CA ARG A 73 3.84 28.24 11.31
C ARG A 73 3.49 28.69 12.74
N HIS A 74 3.82 27.90 13.76
CA HIS A 74 3.53 28.28 15.15
C HIS A 74 4.66 28.11 16.18
N ASP A 75 5.93 28.03 15.76
CA ASP A 75 7.08 27.97 16.70
C ASP A 75 8.20 28.96 16.37
N LYS A 76 7.86 30.22 16.07
CA LYS A 76 8.81 31.35 16.16
C LYS A 76 8.12 32.58 16.74
N LYS A 77 7.65 32.46 17.99
CA LYS A 77 7.66 33.58 18.93
C LYS A 77 9.02 33.57 19.61
N LEU A 78 9.86 34.54 19.25
CA LEU A 78 10.82 35.24 20.10
C LEU A 78 11.13 36.56 19.39
#